data_AF-A0A8E6P1A4-F1
#
_entry.id   AF-A0A8E6P1A4-F1
#
_cell.length_a   1.000
_cell.length_b   1.000
_cell.length_c   1.000
_cell.angle_alpha   90.00
_cell.angle_beta   90.00
_cell.angle_gamma   90.00
#
_symmetry.space_group_name_H-M   'P 1'
#
loop_
_entity.id
_entity.type
_entity.pdbx_description
1 polymer ?
#
loop_
_entity_poly.entity_id
_entity_poly.type
_entity_poly.pdbx_seq_one_letter_code
_entity_poly.pdbx_strand_id
1 'polypeptide(L)'
;MQREFEEFLQCGRLEHGFLRVRCESCHAEHLVAFSCKRRGFCPSCGARRMAESAALLVDEVLPEQPMRQWVLSFPFQLRFLFASRPEIMGWVLGIVYRVIATHLVKKAGHTHQVAKTGAVTLIQRFGSALNLNVESIKNIGAA
;
A
#
# COMPACT_ATOMS: atom_id res chain seq x y z
N MET A 1 -14.98 7.92 5.82
CA MET A 1 -14.80 8.51 4.46
C MET A 1 -14.90 10.03 4.49
N GLN A 2 -15.97 10.62 5.02
CA GLN A 2 -16.19 12.08 4.97
C GLN A 2 -15.04 12.92 5.57
N ARG A 3 -14.58 12.57 6.78
CA ARG A 3 -13.41 13.22 7.39
C ARG A 3 -12.15 13.14 6.53
N GLU A 4 -11.87 11.99 5.91
CA GLU A 4 -10.70 11.89 5.02
C GLU A 4 -10.85 12.85 3.83
N PHE A 5 -12.10 13.10 3.40
CA PHE A 5 -12.38 13.88 2.19
C PHE A 5 -12.19 15.36 2.47
N GLU A 6 -12.71 15.81 3.59
CA GLU A 6 -12.47 17.16 4.11
C GLU A 6 -10.97 17.44 4.28
N GLU A 7 -10.22 16.52 4.90
CA GLU A 7 -8.78 16.69 5.12
C GLU A 7 -7.97 16.65 3.81
N PHE A 8 -8.42 15.90 2.81
CA PHE A 8 -7.82 15.94 1.47
C PHE A 8 -8.02 17.27 0.78
N LEU A 9 -9.22 17.88 0.88
CA LEU A 9 -9.50 19.20 0.29
C LEU A 9 -8.61 20.31 0.87
N GLN A 10 -8.10 20.10 2.08
CA GLN A 10 -7.15 21.01 2.75
C GLN A 10 -5.68 20.67 2.46
N CYS A 11 -5.39 19.46 1.96
CA CYS A 11 -4.04 18.96 1.81
C CYS A 11 -3.22 19.81 0.83
N GLY A 12 -2.03 20.24 1.23
CA GLY A 12 -1.11 20.98 0.37
C GLY A 12 -1.48 22.46 0.17
N ARG A 13 -2.49 22.97 0.86
CA ARG A 13 -2.92 24.37 0.78
C ARG A 13 -2.36 25.18 1.94
N LEU A 14 -1.62 26.25 1.64
CA LEU A 14 -0.99 27.11 2.66
C LEU A 14 -2.00 27.76 3.61
N GLU A 15 -3.22 28.04 3.15
CA GLU A 15 -4.29 28.63 3.97
C GLU A 15 -4.73 27.73 5.14
N HIS A 16 -4.48 26.41 5.05
CA HIS A 16 -4.80 25.42 6.08
C HIS A 16 -3.58 25.06 6.96
N GLY A 17 -2.50 25.84 6.86
CA GLY A 17 -1.29 25.69 7.68
C GLY A 17 -0.06 25.23 6.91
N PHE A 18 1.09 25.72 7.35
CA PHE A 18 2.39 25.44 6.75
C PHE A 18 3.53 25.55 7.76
N LEU A 19 4.67 24.95 7.42
CA LEU A 19 5.95 25.17 8.07
C LEU A 19 6.80 26.10 7.19
N ARG A 20 7.42 27.12 7.78
CA ARG A 20 8.44 27.94 7.11
C ARG A 20 9.81 27.35 7.44
N VAL A 21 10.50 26.88 6.40
CA VAL A 21 11.86 26.35 6.52
C VAL A 21 12.82 27.40 5.97
N ARG A 22 13.81 27.80 6.78
CA ARG A 22 14.85 28.76 6.39
C ARG A 22 16.21 28.06 6.46
N CYS A 23 17.00 28.20 5.40
CA CYS A 23 18.39 27.78 5.43
C CYS A 23 19.21 28.77 6.26
N GLU A 24 20.00 28.28 7.21
CA GLU A 24 20.83 29.16 8.05
C GLU A 24 21.99 29.79 7.27
N SER A 25 22.53 29.10 6.25
CA SER A 25 23.70 29.56 5.49
C SER A 25 23.36 30.57 4.40
N CYS A 26 22.33 30.32 3.57
CA CYS A 26 21.97 31.20 2.44
C CYS A 26 20.69 32.02 2.69
N HIS A 27 20.04 31.82 3.83
CA HIS A 27 18.78 32.49 4.20
C HIS A 27 17.61 32.31 3.24
N ALA A 28 17.72 31.42 2.24
CA ALA A 28 16.60 31.04 1.40
C ALA A 28 15.49 30.42 2.25
N GLU A 29 14.25 30.71 1.88
CA GLU A 29 13.07 30.29 2.62
C GLU A 29 12.08 29.56 1.72
N HIS A 30 11.49 28.51 2.27
CA HIS A 30 10.43 27.76 1.62
C HIS A 30 9.26 27.55 2.58
N LEU A 31 8.05 27.72 2.05
CA LEU A 31 6.82 27.37 2.75
C LEU A 31 6.42 25.95 2.35
N VAL A 32 6.27 25.08 3.35
CA VAL A 32 5.87 23.69 3.18
C VAL A 32 4.47 23.53 3.76
N ALA A 33 3.47 23.40 2.89
CA ALA A 33 2.09 23.15 3.31
C ALA A 33 1.95 21.80 4.04
N PHE A 34 1.00 21.73 4.96
CA PHE A 34 0.70 20.48 5.65
C PHE A 34 0.01 19.46 4.75
N SER A 35 0.28 18.19 5.03
CA SER A 35 -0.27 17.04 4.31
C SER A 35 -1.39 16.39 5.14
N CYS A 36 -2.40 15.82 4.48
CA CYS A 36 -3.50 15.16 5.18
C CYS A 36 -3.06 13.86 5.89
N LYS A 37 -1.92 13.29 5.50
CA LYS A 37 -1.35 12.03 6.03
C LYS A 37 -2.29 10.81 5.89
N ARG A 38 -3.42 10.93 5.17
CA ARG A 38 -4.40 9.85 4.98
C ARG A 38 -3.92 8.79 3.99
N ARG A 39 -4.57 7.62 4.02
CA ARG A 39 -4.26 6.45 3.17
C ARG A 39 -5.29 6.23 2.05
N GLY A 40 -6.31 7.08 2.00
CA GLY A 40 -7.33 7.06 0.98
C GLY A 40 -6.81 7.70 -0.31
N PHE A 41 -7.58 8.64 -0.84
CA PHE A 41 -7.55 9.12 -2.22
C PHE A 41 -6.55 10.22 -2.50
N CYS A 42 -5.84 10.76 -1.52
CA CYS A 42 -4.89 11.84 -1.73
C CYS A 42 -3.66 11.35 -2.53
N PRO A 43 -3.46 11.77 -3.79
CA PRO A 43 -2.39 11.22 -4.63
C PRO A 43 -1.00 11.62 -4.13
N SER A 44 -0.82 12.84 -3.63
CA SER A 44 0.47 13.32 -3.12
C SER A 44 0.90 12.57 -1.86
N CYS A 45 -0.01 12.44 -0.88
CA CYS A 45 0.25 11.68 0.34
C CYS A 45 0.40 10.19 0.07
N GLY A 46 -0.41 9.64 -0.84
CA GLY A 46 -0.34 8.25 -1.28
C GLY A 46 1.01 7.95 -1.95
N ALA A 47 1.41 8.76 -2.93
CA ALA A 47 2.68 8.61 -3.64
C ALA A 47 3.89 8.73 -2.71
N ARG A 48 3.89 9.73 -1.82
CA ARG A 48 4.94 9.88 -0.80
C ARG A 48 5.05 8.63 0.07
N ARG A 49 3.93 8.15 0.61
CA ARG A 49 3.93 6.93 1.42
C ARG A 49 4.38 5.70 0.62
N MET A 50 3.98 5.59 -0.65
CA MET A 50 4.42 4.49 -1.51
C MET A 50 5.93 4.51 -1.69
N ALA A 51 6.53 5.67 -1.94
CA ALA A 51 7.97 5.83 -2.08
C ALA A 51 8.71 5.50 -0.77
N GLU A 52 8.27 6.06 0.36
CA GLU A 52 8.84 5.78 1.69
C GLU A 52 8.71 4.29 2.05
N SER A 53 7.57 3.65 1.77
CA SER A 53 7.38 2.21 2.04
C SER A 53 8.24 1.35 1.13
N ALA A 54 8.41 1.75 -0.14
CA ALA A 54 9.25 1.03 -1.09
C ALA A 54 10.72 1.08 -0.68
N ALA A 55 11.22 2.25 -0.27
CA ALA A 55 12.58 2.40 0.25
C ALA A 55 12.80 1.48 1.47
N LEU A 56 11.92 1.55 2.48
CA LEU A 56 12.01 0.65 3.64
C LEU A 56 12.01 -0.83 3.23
N LEU A 57 11.14 -1.22 2.30
CA LEU A 57 11.05 -2.61 1.87
C LEU A 57 12.32 -3.07 1.16
N VAL A 58 12.90 -2.25 0.28
CA VAL A 58 14.10 -2.59 -0.49
C VAL A 58 15.34 -2.56 0.39
N ASP A 59 15.47 -1.55 1.24
CA ASP A 59 16.70 -1.29 1.98
C ASP A 59 16.82 -2.18 3.24
N GLU A 60 15.70 -2.51 3.89
CA GLU A 60 15.72 -3.09 5.25
C GLU A 60 14.93 -4.42 5.39
N VAL A 61 14.02 -4.77 4.47
CA VAL A 61 13.07 -5.88 4.70
C VAL A 61 13.22 -7.02 3.69
N LEU A 62 13.33 -6.70 2.40
CA LEU A 62 13.33 -7.69 1.34
C LEU A 62 14.76 -8.20 1.10
N PRO A 63 14.98 -9.52 1.06
CA PRO A 63 16.29 -10.07 0.72
C PRO A 63 16.58 -9.89 -0.78
N GLU A 64 17.86 -9.88 -1.14
CA GLU A 64 18.32 -9.93 -2.54
C GLU A 64 18.12 -11.33 -3.14
N GLN A 65 16.86 -11.69 -3.37
CA GLN A 65 16.46 -12.97 -3.95
C GLN A 65 15.39 -12.75 -5.03
N PRO A 66 15.23 -13.68 -6.00
CA PRO A 66 14.16 -13.59 -6.97
C PRO A 66 12.79 -13.61 -6.29
N MET A 67 12.02 -12.54 -6.48
CA MET A 67 10.66 -12.41 -5.93
C MET A 67 9.62 -12.38 -7.04
N ARG A 68 8.42 -12.88 -6.73
CA ARG A 68 7.30 -12.86 -7.67
C ARG A 68 6.20 -11.92 -7.21
N GLN A 69 5.82 -10.98 -8.07
CA GLN A 69 4.66 -10.14 -7.88
C GLN A 69 3.39 -10.85 -8.38
N TRP A 70 2.39 -10.91 -7.52
CA TRP A 70 1.04 -11.39 -7.85
C TRP A 70 0.06 -10.23 -7.79
N VAL A 71 -0.87 -10.17 -8.74
CA VAL A 71 -1.98 -9.20 -8.73
C VAL A 71 -3.28 -9.99 -8.73
N LEU A 72 -4.05 -9.87 -7.65
CA LEU A 72 -5.38 -10.49 -7.55
C LEU A 72 -6.47 -9.45 -7.78
N SER A 73 -7.34 -9.73 -8.75
CA SER A 73 -8.52 -8.94 -9.08
C SER A 73 -9.78 -9.73 -8.76
N PHE A 74 -10.82 -9.04 -8.28
CA PHE A 74 -12.09 -9.66 -7.92
C PHE A 74 -13.22 -9.21 -8.86
N PRO A 75 -14.27 -10.03 -9.05
CA PRO A 75 -15.52 -9.59 -9.66
C PRO A 75 -16.08 -8.33 -9.01
N PHE A 76 -16.77 -7.49 -9.78
CA PHE A 76 -17.25 -6.17 -9.35
C PHE A 76 -18.08 -6.23 -8.06
N GLN A 77 -18.96 -7.23 -7.95
CA GLN A 77 -19.85 -7.45 -6.81
C GLN A 77 -19.06 -7.70 -5.51
N LEU A 78 -17.96 -8.44 -5.58
CA LEU A 78 -17.13 -8.74 -4.43
C LEU A 78 -16.30 -7.53 -3.98
N ARG A 79 -15.91 -6.64 -4.89
CA ARG A 79 -15.20 -5.40 -4.53
C ARG A 79 -16.03 -4.53 -3.60
N PHE A 80 -17.33 -4.43 -3.84
CA PHE A 80 -18.24 -3.68 -2.99
C PHE A 80 -18.35 -4.29 -1.58
N LEU A 81 -18.43 -5.62 -1.51
CA LEU A 81 -18.43 -6.35 -0.24
C LEU A 81 -17.14 -6.09 0.54
N PHE A 82 -15.97 -6.20 -0.09
CA PHE A 82 -14.69 -5.99 0.59
C PHE A 82 -14.44 -4.54 0.99
N ALA A 83 -15.01 -3.59 0.24
CA ALA A 83 -14.94 -2.18 0.60
C ALA A 83 -15.78 -1.85 1.84
N SER A 84 -16.97 -2.46 1.95
CA SER A 84 -17.89 -2.26 3.07
C SER A 84 -17.54 -3.08 4.31
N ARG A 85 -16.87 -4.23 4.13
CA ARG A 85 -16.50 -5.18 5.18
C ARG A 85 -15.01 -5.54 5.12
N PRO A 86 -14.11 -4.68 5.66
CA PRO A 86 -12.66 -4.90 5.63
C PRO A 86 -12.20 -6.19 6.31
N GLU A 87 -12.96 -6.70 7.29
CA GLU A 87 -12.69 -7.95 7.99
C GLU A 87 -12.71 -9.16 7.06
N ILE A 88 -13.64 -9.19 6.11
CA ILE A 88 -13.75 -10.25 5.11
C ILE A 88 -12.51 -10.24 4.20
N MET A 89 -12.03 -9.05 3.84
CA MET A 89 -10.82 -8.90 3.01
C MET A 89 -9.59 -9.50 3.71
N GLY A 90 -9.47 -9.38 5.03
CA GLY A 90 -8.41 -10.01 5.81
C GLY A 90 -8.44 -11.55 5.72
N TRP A 91 -9.62 -12.15 5.81
CA TRP A 91 -9.78 -13.60 5.67
C TRP A 91 -9.47 -14.09 4.26
N VAL A 92 -9.95 -13.37 3.25
CA VAL A 92 -9.66 -13.67 1.84
C VAL A 92 -8.16 -13.61 1.58
N LEU A 93 -7.48 -12.59 2.11
CA LEU A 93 -6.03 -12.48 2.00
C LEU A 93 -5.29 -13.67 2.64
N GLY A 94 -5.72 -14.11 3.82
CA GLY A 94 -5.15 -15.29 4.47
C GLY A 94 -5.29 -16.57 3.64
N ILE A 95 -6.45 -16.76 2.98
CA ILE A 95 -6.68 -17.90 2.08
C ILE A 95 -5.76 -17.81 0.86
N VAL A 96 -5.71 -16.64 0.21
CA VAL A 96 -4.89 -16.41 -0.99
C VAL A 96 -3.41 -16.67 -0.68
N TYR A 97 -2.90 -16.12 0.42
CA TYR A 97 -1.53 -16.36 0.86
C TYR A 97 -1.26 -17.84 1.07
N ARG A 98 -2.12 -18.56 1.81
CA ARG A 98 -1.95 -19.99 2.08
C ARG A 98 -1.92 -20.82 0.80
N VAL A 99 -2.75 -20.50 -0.19
CA VAL A 99 -2.79 -21.18 -1.48
C VAL A 99 -1.49 -20.96 -2.25
N ILE A 100 -1.04 -19.70 -2.37
CA ILE A 100 0.20 -19.35 -3.07
C ILE A 100 1.41 -20.01 -2.39
N ALA A 101 1.51 -19.89 -1.06
CA ALA A 101 2.58 -20.50 -0.28
C ALA A 101 2.64 -22.02 -0.48
N THR A 102 1.49 -22.69 -0.37
CA THR A 102 1.39 -24.15 -0.57
C THR A 102 1.77 -24.55 -1.99
N HIS A 103 1.35 -23.78 -2.99
CA HIS A 103 1.72 -24.04 -4.38
C HIS A 103 3.23 -23.91 -4.60
N LEU A 104 3.86 -22.85 -4.09
CA LEU A 104 5.29 -22.62 -4.24
C LEU A 104 6.13 -23.69 -3.54
N VAL A 105 5.80 -24.01 -2.27
CA VAL A 105 6.51 -25.05 -1.49
C VAL A 105 6.43 -26.41 -2.19
N LYS A 106 5.24 -26.80 -2.69
CA LYS A 106 5.08 -28.05 -3.43
C LYS A 106 5.85 -28.04 -4.75
N LYS A 107 5.82 -26.93 -5.48
CA LYS A 107 6.53 -26.79 -6.77
C LYS A 107 8.05 -26.87 -6.59
N ALA A 108 8.57 -26.41 -5.46
CA ALA A 108 9.98 -26.54 -5.09
C ALA A 108 10.37 -27.96 -4.60
N GLY A 109 9.42 -28.89 -4.48
CA GLY A 109 9.67 -30.25 -3.99
C GLY A 109 9.89 -30.34 -2.47
N HIS A 110 9.46 -29.32 -1.72
CA HIS A 110 9.62 -29.25 -0.27
C HIS A 110 8.30 -29.43 0.48
N THR A 111 8.39 -29.56 1.80
CA THR A 111 7.26 -29.52 2.73
C THR A 111 7.29 -28.21 3.52
N HIS A 112 6.15 -27.82 4.10
CA HIS A 112 6.04 -26.62 4.94
C HIS A 112 6.88 -26.68 6.23
N GLN A 113 7.40 -27.86 6.60
CA GLN A 113 8.32 -27.99 7.73
C GLN A 113 9.74 -27.50 7.37
N VAL A 114 10.12 -27.61 6.09
CA VAL A 114 11.48 -27.34 5.60
C VAL A 114 11.55 -26.01 4.87
N ALA A 115 10.51 -25.64 4.11
CA ALA A 115 10.44 -24.39 3.36
C ALA A 115 9.41 -23.43 3.95
N LYS A 116 9.80 -22.16 4.13
CA LYS A 116 8.91 -21.08 4.55
C LYS A 116 8.85 -20.00 3.48
N THR A 117 7.66 -19.49 3.24
CA THR A 117 7.44 -18.37 2.32
C THR A 117 7.24 -17.07 3.09
N GLY A 118 7.63 -15.95 2.48
CA GLY A 118 7.28 -14.60 2.92
C GLY A 118 6.26 -13.95 1.98
N ALA A 119 5.52 -12.97 2.47
CA ALA A 119 4.59 -12.20 1.66
C ALA A 119 4.45 -10.77 2.17
N VAL A 120 4.65 -9.79 1.29
CA VAL A 120 4.26 -8.39 1.52
C VAL A 120 2.98 -8.12 0.74
N THR A 121 1.94 -7.64 1.42
CA THR A 121 0.64 -7.34 0.80
C THR A 121 0.35 -5.85 0.78
N LEU A 122 0.05 -5.32 -0.41
CA LEU A 122 -0.52 -3.99 -0.60
C LEU A 122 -1.95 -4.12 -1.11
N ILE A 123 -2.90 -3.43 -0.48
CA ILE A 123 -4.31 -3.38 -0.92
C ILE A 123 -4.57 -2.02 -1.55
N GLN A 124 -4.83 -1.99 -2.85
CA GLN A 124 -5.34 -0.80 -3.51
C GLN A 124 -6.88 -0.80 -3.46
N ARG A 125 -7.47 0.33 -3.06
CA ARG A 125 -8.93 0.48 -2.85
C ARG A 125 -9.62 1.39 -3.87
N PHE A 126 -8.85 2.11 -4.67
CA PHE A 126 -9.36 3.06 -5.66
C PHE A 126 -8.50 3.05 -6.93
N GLY A 127 -9.14 3.33 -8.06
CA GLY A 127 -8.45 3.61 -9.32
C GLY A 127 -7.98 5.07 -9.40
N SER A 128 -7.30 5.41 -10.50
CA SER A 128 -6.83 6.79 -10.76
C SER A 128 -7.98 7.80 -10.87
N ALA A 129 -9.19 7.35 -11.24
CA ALA A 129 -10.40 8.16 -11.28
C ALA A 129 -11.16 8.21 -9.95
N LEU A 130 -10.55 7.76 -8.84
CA LEU A 130 -11.19 7.61 -7.53
C LEU A 130 -12.39 6.66 -7.50
N ASN A 131 -12.61 5.90 -8.57
CA ASN A 131 -13.61 4.84 -8.61
C ASN A 131 -13.24 3.74 -7.61
N LEU A 132 -14.25 3.18 -6.93
CA LEU A 132 -14.04 2.10 -5.98
C LEU A 132 -13.40 0.92 -6.71
N ASN A 133 -12.19 0.60 -6.31
CA ASN A 133 -11.42 -0.45 -6.93
C ASN A 133 -10.61 -1.20 -5.88
N VAL A 134 -11.27 -2.16 -5.21
CA VAL A 134 -10.57 -3.17 -4.40
C VAL A 134 -9.94 -4.18 -5.35
N GLU A 135 -8.98 -3.71 -6.14
CA GLU A 135 -8.20 -4.50 -7.08
C GLU A 135 -6.75 -4.46 -6.61
N SER A 136 -6.08 -5.60 -6.72
CA SER A 136 -4.68 -5.80 -6.39
C SER A 136 -4.39 -5.85 -4.89
N ILE A 137 -4.48 -7.07 -4.36
CA ILE A 137 -3.47 -7.55 -3.42
C ILE A 137 -2.19 -7.71 -4.24
N LYS A 138 -1.20 -6.85 -4.04
CA LYS A 138 0.16 -7.11 -4.53
C LYS A 138 0.86 -7.98 -3.51
N ASN A 139 1.09 -9.25 -3.83
CA ASN A 139 1.86 -10.15 -2.99
C ASN A 139 3.27 -10.30 -3.58
N ILE A 140 4.30 -9.96 -2.81
CA ILE A 140 5.71 -10.23 -3.14
C ILE A 140 6.12 -11.47 -2.36
N GLY A 141 6.20 -12.61 -3.06
CA GLY A 141 6.64 -13.87 -2.48
C GLY A 141 8.10 -14.16 -2.79
N ALA A 142 8.91 -14.39 -1.76
CA ALA A 142 10.21 -15.05 -1.89
C ALA A 142 9.97 -16.56 -1.94
N ALA A 143 10.52 -17.21 -2.97
CA ALA A 143 10.53 -18.66 -3.13
C ALA A 143 11.86 -19.23 -2.63
#